data_AF-Q32UP8-F1
#
_entry.id   AF-Q32UP8-F1
#
_cell.length_a   1.000
_cell.length_b   1.000
_cell.length_c   1.000
_cell.angle_alpha   90.00
_cell.angle_beta   90.00
_cell.angle_gamma   90.00
#
_symmetry.space_group_name_H-M   'P 1'
#
loop_
_entity.id
_entity.type
_entity.pdbx_description
1 polymer ?
#
loop_
_entity_poly.entity_id
_entity_poly.type
_entity_poly.pdbx_seq_one_letter_code
_entity_poly.pdbx_strand_id
1 'polypeptide(L)'
;TLITQKLSKLNGSEGLKEKIAAAKKCSEEFSTKLKDNHAQLGIQGVTDENAKKAILEANAAGKDKGVEELEKLSGSLESLSKAAK
;
A
#
# COMPACT_ATOMS: atom_id res chain seq x y z
N THR A 1 -4.03 -9.88 0.15
CA THR A 1 -4.55 -9.03 -0.96
C THR A 1 -3.72 -9.29 -2.21
N LEU A 2 -4.25 -8.98 -3.40
CA LEU A 2 -3.69 -9.42 -4.69
C LEU A 2 -2.26 -8.92 -4.95
N ILE A 3 -1.96 -7.66 -4.63
CA ILE A 3 -0.62 -7.07 -4.80
C ILE A 3 0.44 -7.86 -4.04
N THR A 4 0.22 -8.12 -2.74
CA THR A 4 1.12 -8.92 -1.90
C THR A 4 1.36 -10.33 -2.46
N GLN A 5 0.31 -10.97 -3.01
CA GLN A 5 0.42 -12.30 -3.63
C GLN A 5 1.27 -12.26 -4.89
N LYS A 6 1.13 -11.21 -5.72
CA LYS A 6 1.92 -11.05 -6.94
C LYS A 6 3.39 -10.78 -6.62
N LEU A 7 3.68 -9.91 -5.65
CA LEU A 7 5.04 -9.65 -5.17
C LEU A 7 5.69 -10.91 -4.59
N SER A 8 4.94 -11.73 -3.84
CA SER A 8 5.47 -12.99 -3.28
C SER A 8 5.80 -14.06 -4.34
N LYS A 9 5.25 -13.94 -5.55
CA LYS A 9 5.52 -14.84 -6.67
C LYS A 9 6.56 -14.28 -7.64
N LEU A 10 7.02 -13.05 -7.42
CA LEU A 10 7.98 -12.41 -8.30
C LEU A 10 9.40 -12.90 -7.96
N ASN A 11 10.05 -13.57 -8.91
CA ASN A 11 11.44 -14.00 -8.79
C ASN A 11 12.36 -12.87 -9.28
N GLY A 12 13.43 -12.59 -8.54
CA GLY A 12 14.42 -11.55 -8.88
C GLY A 12 15.86 -11.97 -8.61
N SER A 13 16.82 -11.26 -9.21
CA SER A 13 18.24 -11.31 -8.83
C SER A 13 18.46 -10.70 -7.43
N GLU A 14 19.66 -10.85 -6.84
CA GLU A 14 20.00 -10.38 -5.48
C GLU A 14 19.46 -8.96 -5.18
N GLY A 15 19.76 -7.98 -6.05
CA GLY A 15 19.31 -6.58 -5.87
C GLY A 15 17.82 -6.34 -6.12
N LEU A 16 17.16 -7.21 -6.87
CA LEU A 16 15.71 -7.16 -7.06
C LEU A 16 14.97 -7.78 -5.88
N LYS A 17 15.51 -8.84 -5.26
CA LYS A 17 14.90 -9.51 -4.10
C LYS A 17 14.67 -8.55 -2.94
N GLU A 18 15.64 -7.69 -2.64
CA GLU A 18 15.50 -6.68 -1.58
C GLU A 18 14.36 -5.71 -1.88
N LYS A 19 14.27 -5.21 -3.13
CA LYS A 19 13.21 -4.28 -3.54
C LYS A 19 11.84 -4.95 -3.57
N ILE A 20 11.76 -6.21 -3.97
CA ILE A 20 10.54 -7.03 -3.89
C ILE A 20 10.10 -7.19 -2.44
N ALA A 21 11.02 -7.49 -1.52
CA ALA A 21 10.73 -7.61 -0.10
C ALA A 21 10.24 -6.29 0.51
N ALA A 22 10.88 -5.16 0.16
CA ALA A 22 10.45 -3.83 0.59
C ALA A 22 9.02 -3.50 0.10
N ALA A 23 8.75 -3.70 -1.19
CA ALA A 23 7.40 -3.48 -1.74
C ALA A 23 6.36 -4.41 -1.12
N LYS A 24 6.73 -5.66 -0.83
CA LYS A 24 5.86 -6.61 -0.14
C LYS A 24 5.51 -6.13 1.26
N LYS A 25 6.50 -5.68 2.03
CA LYS A 25 6.31 -5.12 3.38
C LYS A 25 5.37 -3.92 3.35
N CYS A 26 5.56 -2.97 2.43
CA CYS A 26 4.64 -1.84 2.29
C CYS A 26 3.22 -2.28 1.90
N SER A 27 3.08 -3.32 1.07
CA SER A 27 1.77 -3.87 0.69
C SER A 27 1.03 -4.51 1.87
N GLU A 28 1.78 -5.19 2.75
CA GLU A 28 1.26 -5.76 3.99
C GLU A 28 0.87 -4.66 4.98
N GLU A 29 1.73 -3.66 5.19
CA GLU A 29 1.47 -2.50 6.05
C GLU A 29 0.20 -1.75 5.62
N PHE A 30 0.04 -1.46 4.32
CA PHE A 30 -1.18 -0.83 3.79
C PHE A 30 -2.42 -1.68 4.07
N SER A 31 -2.35 -2.99 3.80
CA SER A 31 -3.49 -3.89 4.03
C SER A 31 -3.83 -4.00 5.52
N THR A 32 -2.83 -3.98 6.40
CA THR A 32 -3.01 -3.97 7.86
C THR A 32 -3.64 -2.67 8.32
N LYS A 33 -3.18 -1.51 7.83
CA LYS A 33 -3.75 -0.21 8.21
C LYS A 33 -5.24 -0.11 7.87
N LEU A 34 -5.65 -0.59 6.69
CA LEU A 34 -7.06 -0.65 6.30
C LEU A 34 -7.88 -1.55 7.24
N LYS A 35 -7.32 -2.69 7.66
CA LYS A 35 -7.97 -3.60 8.61
C LYS A 35 -8.07 -2.99 10.00
N ASP A 36 -7.03 -2.34 10.49
CA ASP A 36 -7.02 -1.72 11.81
C ASP A 36 -8.05 -0.58 11.88
N ASN A 37 -8.33 0.08 10.75
CA ASN A 37 -9.37 1.11 10.62
C ASN A 37 -10.76 0.54 10.25
N HIS A 38 -11.01 -0.77 10.40
CA HIS A 38 -12.29 -1.39 9.99
C HIS A 38 -13.53 -0.76 10.66
N ALA A 39 -13.40 -0.21 11.86
CA ALA A 39 -14.53 0.46 12.54
C ALA A 39 -15.02 1.69 11.77
N GLN A 40 -14.16 2.32 10.95
CA GLN A 40 -14.49 3.51 10.16
C GLN A 40 -14.61 3.19 8.66
N LEU A 41 -13.94 2.13 8.17
CA LEU A 41 -13.88 1.76 6.76
C LEU A 41 -14.72 0.53 6.40
N GLY A 42 -15.05 -0.32 7.38
CA GLY A 42 -15.79 -1.57 7.20
C GLY A 42 -17.28 -1.45 7.50
N ILE A 43 -17.81 -0.22 7.51
CA ILE A 43 -19.22 0.06 7.80
C ILE A 43 -20.00 0.36 6.51
N GLN A 44 -21.31 0.15 6.54
CA GLN A 44 -22.18 0.69 5.50
C GLN A 44 -22.22 2.21 5.62
N GLY A 45 -21.98 2.92 4.51
CA GLY A 45 -21.98 4.39 4.51
C GLY A 45 -20.68 5.02 5.01
N VAL A 46 -19.52 4.46 4.67
CA VAL A 46 -18.22 5.15 4.86
C VAL A 46 -18.31 6.55 4.26
N THR A 47 -17.91 7.57 5.02
CA THR A 47 -17.92 8.95 4.55
C THR A 47 -16.86 9.18 3.48
N ASP A 48 -17.10 10.12 2.57
CA ASP A 48 -16.10 10.54 1.57
C ASP A 48 -14.76 10.90 2.22
N GLU A 49 -14.78 11.56 3.38
CA GLU A 49 -13.56 11.93 4.10
C GLU A 49 -12.77 10.70 4.55
N ASN A 50 -13.42 9.70 5.16
CA ASN A 50 -12.74 8.48 5.59
C ASN A 50 -12.24 7.64 4.41
N ALA A 51 -13.01 7.57 3.32
CA ALA A 51 -12.58 6.92 2.09
C ALA A 51 -11.34 7.61 1.49
N LYS A 52 -11.34 8.95 1.42
CA LYS A 52 -10.21 9.74 0.92
C LYS A 52 -8.94 9.55 1.77
N LYS A 53 -9.06 9.55 3.10
CA LYS A 53 -7.94 9.27 4.03
C LYS A 53 -7.34 7.87 3.89
N ALA A 54 -8.08 6.93 3.28
CA ALA A 54 -7.65 5.55 3.10
C ALA A 54 -6.99 5.30 1.72
N ILE A 55 -7.50 5.88 0.63
CA ILE A 55 -7.07 5.51 -0.73
C ILE A 55 -6.79 6.67 -1.71
N LEU A 56 -7.02 7.94 -1.33
CA LEU A 56 -6.77 9.07 -2.23
C LEU A 56 -5.44 9.76 -1.87
N GLU A 57 -4.38 9.47 -2.63
CA GLU A 57 -3.04 10.08 -2.41
C GLU A 57 -3.07 11.62 -2.47
N ALA A 58 -3.87 12.18 -3.37
CA ALA A 58 -4.06 13.63 -3.51
C ALA A 58 -4.92 14.28 -2.40
N ASN A 59 -5.35 13.52 -1.38
CA ASN A 59 -6.16 14.05 -0.29
C ASN A 59 -5.35 15.08 0.53
N ALA A 60 -5.88 16.29 0.65
CA ALA A 60 -5.26 17.37 1.41
C ALA A 60 -5.56 17.28 2.93
N ALA A 61 -6.65 16.57 3.32
CA ALA A 61 -7.15 16.54 4.69
C ALA A 61 -6.95 15.16 5.34
N GLY A 62 -5.75 14.90 5.85
CA GLY A 62 -5.40 13.68 6.60
C GLY A 62 -5.10 12.46 5.72
N LYS A 63 -4.19 11.60 6.19
CA LYS A 63 -3.70 10.41 5.47
C LYS A 63 -3.58 9.19 6.38
N ASP A 64 -4.17 9.29 7.56
CA ASP A 64 -3.99 8.40 8.73
C ASP A 64 -4.70 7.04 8.62
N LYS A 65 -5.44 6.78 7.54
CA LYS A 65 -6.25 5.55 7.37
C LYS A 65 -5.76 4.61 6.28
N GLY A 66 -4.63 4.92 5.67
CA GLY A 66 -4.01 4.07 4.66
C GLY A 66 -3.24 4.85 3.60
N VAL A 67 -3.52 6.15 3.39
CA VAL A 67 -2.81 6.91 2.35
C VAL A 67 -1.31 7.00 2.64
N GLU A 68 -0.88 7.16 3.90
CA GLU A 68 0.55 7.15 4.23
C GLU A 68 1.25 5.84 3.82
N GLU A 69 0.60 4.70 4.05
CA GLU A 69 1.11 3.39 3.66
C GLU A 69 0.99 3.15 2.15
N LEU A 70 -0.05 3.70 1.51
CA LEU A 70 -0.23 3.65 0.06
C LEU A 70 0.87 4.41 -0.68
N GLU A 71 1.24 5.60 -0.21
CA GLU A 71 2.35 6.39 -0.78
C GLU A 71 3.69 5.67 -0.66
N LYS A 72 3.95 5.03 0.49
CA LYS A 72 5.15 4.19 0.68
C LYS A 72 5.13 2.98 -0.26
N LEU A 73 3.98 2.33 -0.43
CA LEU A 73 3.82 1.24 -1.38
C LEU A 73 4.09 1.72 -2.81
N SER A 74 3.50 2.85 -3.22
CA SER A 74 3.69 3.45 -4.53
C SER A 74 5.18 3.73 -4.82
N GLY A 75 5.87 4.40 -3.89
CA GLY A 75 7.31 4.68 -4.01
C GLY A 75 8.19 3.43 -4.04
N SER A 76 7.84 2.40 -3.26
CA SER A 76 8.55 1.11 -3.28
C SER A 76 8.39 0.36 -4.60
N LEU A 77 7.18 0.39 -5.19
CA LEU A 77 6.89 -0.20 -6.49
C LEU A 77 7.57 0.56 -7.63
N GLU A 78 7.64 1.89 -7.55
CA GLU A 78 8.39 2.71 -8.51
C GLU A 78 9.88 2.37 -8.47
N SER A 79 10.45 2.27 -7.26
CA SER A 79 11.86 1.88 -7.06
C SER A 79 12.17 0.48 -7.61
N LEU A 80 11.26 -0.47 -7.37
CA LEU A 80 11.34 -1.82 -7.93
C LEU A 80 11.28 -1.80 -9.46
N SER A 81 10.33 -1.06 -10.04
CA SER A 81 10.17 -0.90 -11.48
C SER A 81 11.41 -0.31 -12.14
N LYS A 82 12.01 0.73 -11.54
CA LYS A 82 13.25 1.34 -12.03
C LYS A 82 14.45 0.38 -12.01
N ALA A 83 14.53 -0.50 -11.02
CA ALA A 83 15.63 -1.48 -10.91
C ALA A 83 15.44 -2.71 -11.82
N ALA A 84 14.22 -2.97 -12.26
CA ALA A 84 13.90 -4.08 -13.17
C ALA A 84 14.03 -3.70 -14.65
N LYS A 85 14.05 -2.40 -14.96
CA LYS A 85 14.30 -1.87 -16.31
C LYS A 85 15.77 -2.08 -16.70
#